data_AF-A0A7Z9QWK0-F1
#
_entry.id   AF-A0A7Z9QWK0-F1
#
_cell.length_a   1.000
_cell.length_b   1.000
_cell.length_c   1.000
_cell.angle_alpha   90.00
_cell.angle_beta   90.00
_cell.angle_gamma   90.00
#
_symmetry.space_group_name_H-M   'P 1'
#
loop_
_entity.id
_entity.type
_entity.pdbx_description
1 polymer ?
#
loop_
_entity_poly.entity_id
_entity_poly.type
_entity_poly.pdbx_seq_one_letter_code
_entity_poly.pdbx_strand_id
1 'polypeptide(L)'
;MKIRFSLILICFFLLKSVPISAKINGFGMFNVYFSIDEALGYQEVRDDLSEVYSAGCRLVTHYFRQEHSRSVEDKPFWFGLEDWLEANPEAAERLQTWKKNYGESLGWKLFFYSTYLLEAYQKTEGGLKILVGEIYGMFPSDQDDADLKAFVTAILEFEAASCPDSIGGWYVVEEPNSSEKHYRPTRYASIVALIRASETEMETSPRLIYIDISPYRKRNQVVPFLTGADVIMISPDAYIWARVPPTYVEEAQYESIHYAIRSMRDHAKASDNSDAKIEVVLQAYDWNPKGPLQPSHINMHQQVNYILQPGWVDRGVYGIRPQWEPPPDGIWFWWWHDCKSKKRTPQGDIIEINRWDEGTKGGWAEAIQTELSKRQRPVQIRGTERWQGIIHIIGDVIINRDATLILEAGTTVKFATWDHFQSGKDSKRCELIVRGKLVAEGTPDRKILLTSDAKNRRLSAKPRKPRKADWYGIRTDGSSATVTIENCQIQYAIRK
;
A
#
# COMPACT_ATOMS: atom_id res chain seq x y z
N MET A 1 -29.36 65.74 1.61
CA MET A 1 -28.91 65.43 0.23
C MET A 1 -27.95 64.24 0.28
N LYS A 2 -28.43 63.09 -0.19
CA LYS A 2 -27.78 61.77 -0.46
C LYS A 2 -26.56 61.34 0.40
N ILE A 3 -26.85 60.54 1.42
CA ILE A 3 -25.92 59.58 2.04
C ILE A 3 -25.67 58.45 1.02
N ARG A 4 -24.42 58.25 0.60
CA ARG A 4 -24.03 57.11 -0.25
C ARG A 4 -23.70 55.91 0.64
N PHE A 5 -24.57 54.89 0.62
CA PHE A 5 -24.22 53.54 1.05
C PHE A 5 -23.31 52.92 -0.01
N SER A 6 -22.07 52.62 0.37
CA SER A 6 -21.22 51.71 -0.41
C SER A 6 -21.67 50.28 -0.10
N LEU A 7 -22.32 49.62 -1.06
CA LEU A 7 -22.58 48.19 -1.03
C LEU A 7 -21.23 47.45 -0.97
N ILE A 8 -20.93 46.82 0.17
CA ILE A 8 -19.91 45.77 0.24
C ILE A 8 -20.56 44.53 -0.39
N LEU A 9 -20.21 44.24 -1.64
CA LEU A 9 -20.57 42.99 -2.29
C LEU A 9 -19.77 41.87 -1.60
N ILE A 10 -20.35 41.26 -0.57
CA ILE A 10 -19.84 40.03 0.01
C ILE A 10 -20.08 38.94 -1.03
N CYS A 11 -19.07 38.68 -1.86
CA CYS A 11 -19.03 37.49 -2.70
C CYS A 11 -19.00 36.27 -1.78
N PHE A 12 -20.18 35.72 -1.49
CA PHE A 12 -20.31 34.35 -1.05
C PHE A 12 -19.81 33.46 -2.20
N PHE A 13 -18.52 33.10 -2.15
CA PHE A 13 -18.06 31.90 -2.83
C PHE A 13 -18.81 30.74 -2.18
N LEU A 14 -19.90 30.32 -2.82
CA LEU A 14 -20.43 28.98 -2.69
C LEU A 14 -19.27 28.04 -3.09
N LEU A 15 -18.51 27.62 -2.08
CA LEU A 15 -17.70 26.41 -2.14
C LEU A 15 -18.68 25.31 -2.53
N LYS A 16 -18.75 24.99 -3.82
CA LYS A 16 -19.30 23.72 -4.28
C LYS A 16 -18.45 22.68 -3.59
N SER A 17 -18.98 22.07 -2.54
CA SER A 17 -18.46 20.83 -1.99
C SER A 17 -18.46 19.84 -3.14
N VAL A 18 -17.28 19.60 -3.72
CA VAL A 18 -17.09 18.44 -4.57
C VAL A 18 -17.45 17.24 -3.68
N PRO A 19 -18.37 16.37 -4.09
CA PRO A 19 -18.63 15.15 -3.34
C PRO A 19 -17.38 14.27 -3.48
N ILE A 20 -16.40 14.46 -2.59
CA ILE A 20 -15.25 13.57 -2.48
C ILE A 20 -15.74 12.33 -1.74
N SER A 21 -16.48 11.50 -2.46
CA SER A 21 -16.72 10.12 -2.11
C SER A 21 -16.48 9.28 -3.36
N ALA A 22 -15.24 9.29 -3.86
CA ALA A 22 -14.72 8.08 -4.48
C ALA A 22 -14.70 7.01 -3.38
N LYS A 23 -15.69 6.10 -3.38
CA LYS A 23 -15.60 4.86 -2.61
C LYS A 23 -14.41 4.12 -3.20
N ILE A 24 -13.34 4.02 -2.43
CA ILE A 24 -12.25 3.11 -2.74
C ILE A 24 -12.87 1.72 -2.56
N ASN A 25 -13.17 1.06 -3.68
CA ASN A 25 -13.80 -0.25 -3.68
C ASN A 25 -12.70 -1.30 -3.45
N GLY A 26 -12.33 -1.49 -2.18
CA GLY A 26 -11.27 -2.43 -1.79
C GLY A 26 -9.87 -1.92 -2.13
N PHE A 27 -8.86 -2.74 -1.84
CA PHE A 27 -7.45 -2.48 -2.11
C PHE A 27 -6.86 -3.61 -2.95
N GLY A 28 -5.68 -3.36 -3.51
CA GLY A 28 -4.89 -4.37 -4.20
C GLY A 28 -3.64 -4.83 -3.43
N MET A 29 -3.08 -5.99 -3.78
CA MET A 29 -1.87 -6.51 -3.15
C MET A 29 -0.89 -7.07 -4.18
N PHE A 30 0.40 -6.76 -4.01
CA PHE A 30 1.50 -7.34 -4.76
C PHE A 30 2.01 -8.61 -4.06
N ASN A 31 2.41 -9.61 -4.86
CA ASN A 31 3.15 -10.78 -4.38
C ASN A 31 2.43 -11.55 -3.26
N VAL A 32 1.15 -11.84 -3.49
CA VAL A 32 0.38 -12.76 -2.63
C VAL A 32 0.77 -14.19 -2.96
N TYR A 33 0.75 -15.07 -1.98
CA TYR A 33 1.19 -16.44 -2.16
C TYR A 33 0.15 -17.33 -2.83
N PHE A 34 0.60 -18.07 -3.84
CA PHE A 34 -0.11 -19.15 -4.52
C PHE A 34 0.55 -20.50 -4.23
N SER A 35 -0.21 -21.59 -4.37
CA SER A 35 0.26 -22.95 -4.15
C SER A 35 1.46 -23.31 -5.03
N ILE A 36 1.45 -22.84 -6.28
CA ILE A 36 2.56 -23.06 -7.22
C ILE A 36 3.86 -22.38 -6.75
N ASP A 37 3.80 -21.31 -5.96
CA ASP A 37 5.00 -20.65 -5.45
C ASP A 37 5.76 -21.57 -4.46
N GLU A 38 5.07 -22.46 -3.72
CA GLU A 38 5.76 -23.50 -2.91
C GLU A 38 6.61 -24.42 -3.77
N ALA A 39 6.04 -24.84 -4.90
CA ALA A 39 6.66 -25.78 -5.84
C ALA A 39 7.88 -25.17 -6.52
N LEU A 40 7.91 -23.85 -6.63
CA LEU A 40 9.07 -23.10 -7.13
C LEU A 40 10.14 -22.88 -6.06
N GLY A 41 9.89 -23.27 -4.80
CA GLY A 41 10.84 -23.10 -3.70
C GLY A 41 10.61 -21.86 -2.84
N TYR A 42 9.50 -21.13 -3.00
CA TYR A 42 9.11 -20.07 -2.05
C TYR A 42 8.45 -20.69 -0.82
N GLN A 43 9.28 -21.31 0.04
CA GLN A 43 8.79 -22.02 1.22
C GLN A 43 8.86 -21.20 2.50
N GLU A 44 9.64 -20.12 2.52
CA GLU A 44 10.01 -19.50 3.80
C GLU A 44 8.96 -18.53 4.33
N VAL A 45 8.38 -17.66 3.50
CA VAL A 45 7.55 -16.55 4.00
C VAL A 45 6.42 -16.15 3.04
N ARG A 46 5.16 -16.09 3.50
CA ARG A 46 3.95 -15.92 2.66
C ARG A 46 2.77 -15.20 3.30
N ASP A 47 2.00 -14.46 2.48
CA ASP A 47 0.63 -14.01 2.78
C ASP A 47 -0.35 -14.94 2.09
N ASP A 48 -1.26 -15.56 2.86
CA ASP A 48 -2.24 -16.47 2.28
C ASP A 48 -3.31 -15.72 1.46
N LEU A 49 -3.61 -16.22 0.26
CA LEU A 49 -4.60 -15.60 -0.64
C LEU A 49 -5.98 -15.40 0.01
N SER A 50 -6.43 -16.36 0.82
CA SER A 50 -7.71 -16.31 1.52
C SER A 50 -7.68 -15.30 2.68
N GLU A 51 -6.54 -15.15 3.36
CA GLU A 51 -6.33 -14.10 4.36
C GLU A 51 -6.42 -12.72 3.72
N VAL A 52 -5.76 -12.54 2.57
CA VAL A 52 -5.76 -11.28 1.81
C VAL A 52 -7.16 -10.94 1.30
N TYR A 53 -7.88 -11.92 0.75
CA TYR A 53 -9.26 -11.73 0.33
C TYR A 53 -10.18 -11.37 1.51
N SER A 54 -10.02 -12.07 2.64
CA SER A 54 -10.78 -11.80 3.88
C SER A 54 -10.51 -10.39 4.40
N ALA A 55 -9.28 -9.88 4.26
CA ALA A 55 -8.91 -8.51 4.61
C ALA A 55 -9.64 -7.44 3.77
N GLY A 56 -10.31 -7.82 2.67
CA GLY A 56 -11.00 -6.91 1.76
C GLY A 56 -10.25 -6.62 0.48
N CYS A 57 -9.16 -7.33 0.21
CA CYS A 57 -8.43 -7.22 -1.06
C CYS A 57 -9.30 -7.76 -2.21
N ARG A 58 -9.30 -7.07 -3.35
CA ARG A 58 -10.09 -7.46 -4.52
C ARG A 58 -9.27 -7.61 -5.80
N LEU A 59 -8.04 -7.12 -5.78
CA LEU A 59 -7.10 -7.23 -6.89
C LEU A 59 -5.76 -7.72 -6.38
N VAL A 60 -5.13 -8.65 -7.07
CA VAL A 60 -3.73 -9.00 -6.80
C VAL A 60 -2.94 -9.03 -8.09
N THR A 61 -1.64 -8.79 -7.98
CA THR A 61 -0.70 -9.04 -9.07
C THR A 61 0.43 -9.92 -8.57
N HIS A 62 0.88 -10.82 -9.45
CA HIS A 62 2.01 -11.68 -9.20
C HIS A 62 2.94 -11.64 -10.40
N TYR A 63 4.22 -11.39 -10.17
CA TYR A 63 5.20 -11.39 -11.25
C TYR A 63 5.35 -12.79 -11.83
N PHE A 64 5.24 -12.87 -13.15
CA PHE A 64 5.85 -13.95 -13.90
C PHE A 64 7.37 -13.78 -13.83
N ARG A 65 8.05 -14.54 -12.99
CA ARG A 65 9.52 -14.52 -12.95
C ARG A 65 10.07 -15.33 -14.11
N GLN A 66 10.39 -14.68 -15.24
CA GLN A 66 11.24 -15.31 -16.25
C GLN A 66 12.76 -15.24 -15.90
N GLU A 67 13.16 -14.62 -14.78
CA GLU A 67 14.54 -14.13 -14.64
C GLU A 67 15.41 -14.65 -13.47
N HIS A 68 14.97 -15.57 -12.59
CA HIS A 68 15.87 -16.12 -11.55
C HIS A 68 15.79 -17.62 -11.36
N SER A 69 15.53 -18.36 -12.42
CA SER A 69 15.78 -19.80 -12.43
C SER A 69 17.26 -20.16 -12.51
N ARG A 70 18.10 -19.60 -11.65
CA ARG A 70 19.40 -20.19 -11.35
C ARG A 70 19.61 -20.15 -9.85
N SER A 71 19.80 -21.32 -9.23
CA SER A 71 20.39 -21.38 -7.89
C SER A 71 21.77 -20.73 -7.92
N VAL A 72 22.38 -20.53 -6.74
CA VAL A 72 23.77 -20.07 -6.56
C VAL A 72 24.79 -20.91 -7.39
N GLU A 73 24.37 -22.06 -7.92
CA GLU A 73 25.13 -23.01 -8.73
C GLU A 73 24.63 -23.16 -10.18
N ASP A 74 24.03 -22.13 -10.78
CA ASP A 74 23.67 -22.11 -12.22
C ASP A 74 22.57 -23.13 -12.64
N LYS A 75 21.86 -23.76 -11.69
CA LYS A 75 20.76 -24.72 -11.97
C LYS A 75 19.38 -24.05 -12.01
N PRO A 76 18.53 -24.34 -13.03
CA PRO A 76 17.12 -23.95 -13.07
C PRO A 76 16.39 -24.01 -11.71
N PHE A 77 15.98 -22.86 -11.16
CA PHE A 77 15.08 -22.73 -9.98
C PHE A 77 13.69 -23.27 -10.36
N TRP A 78 13.57 -24.59 -10.30
CA TRP A 78 12.34 -25.36 -10.46
C TRP A 78 12.31 -26.51 -9.45
N PHE A 79 13.07 -26.39 -8.36
CA PHE A 79 13.25 -27.48 -7.41
C PHE A 79 11.92 -27.74 -6.70
N GLY A 80 11.27 -28.85 -7.08
CA GLY A 80 9.94 -29.24 -6.58
C GLY A 80 8.78 -29.01 -7.54
N LEU A 81 8.98 -28.32 -8.68
CA LEU A 81 7.90 -28.15 -9.66
C LEU A 81 7.55 -29.46 -10.36
N GLU A 82 8.55 -30.29 -10.69
CA GLU A 82 8.31 -31.61 -11.28
C GLU A 82 7.51 -32.50 -10.32
N ASP A 83 7.92 -32.57 -9.05
CA ASP A 83 7.21 -33.30 -7.99
C ASP A 83 5.78 -32.75 -7.79
N TRP A 84 5.62 -31.42 -7.85
CA TRP A 84 4.29 -30.80 -7.75
C TRP A 84 3.43 -31.12 -8.96
N LEU A 85 3.98 -31.12 -10.18
CA LEU A 85 3.25 -31.50 -11.39
C LEU A 85 2.88 -32.99 -11.37
N GLU A 86 3.74 -33.87 -10.85
CA GLU A 86 3.43 -35.28 -10.61
C GLU A 86 2.27 -35.43 -9.61
N ALA A 87 2.26 -34.61 -8.54
CA ALA A 87 1.18 -34.57 -7.57
C ALA A 87 -0.10 -33.88 -8.09
N ASN A 88 -0.03 -33.12 -9.17
CA ASN A 88 -1.14 -32.33 -9.75
C ASN A 88 -1.30 -32.63 -11.26
N PRO A 89 -1.78 -33.84 -11.62
CA PRO A 89 -1.82 -34.30 -13.01
C PRO A 89 -2.63 -33.41 -13.94
N GLU A 90 -3.71 -32.78 -13.47
CA GLU A 90 -4.50 -31.82 -14.26
C GLU A 90 -3.69 -30.57 -14.63
N ALA A 91 -2.82 -30.10 -13.72
CA ALA A 91 -1.94 -28.97 -13.99
C ALA A 91 -0.83 -29.37 -14.97
N ALA A 92 -0.29 -30.59 -14.84
CA ALA A 92 0.67 -31.15 -15.79
C ALA A 92 0.08 -31.26 -17.21
N GLU A 93 -1.13 -31.79 -17.34
CA GLU A 93 -1.83 -31.88 -18.64
C GLU A 93 -2.09 -30.50 -19.25
N ARG A 94 -2.51 -29.52 -18.43
CA ARG A 94 -2.69 -28.14 -18.87
C ARG A 94 -1.39 -27.53 -19.38
N LEU A 95 -0.28 -27.70 -18.65
CA LEU A 95 1.04 -27.23 -19.10
C LEU A 95 1.44 -27.85 -20.44
N GLN A 96 1.29 -29.17 -20.60
CA GLN A 96 1.62 -29.85 -21.85
C GLN A 96 0.73 -29.38 -23.01
N THR A 97 -0.54 -29.13 -22.75
CA THR A 97 -1.48 -28.58 -23.74
C THR A 97 -1.05 -27.20 -24.19
N TRP A 98 -0.69 -26.31 -23.25
CA TRP A 98 -0.18 -24.98 -23.58
C TRP A 98 1.10 -25.05 -24.41
N LYS A 99 2.07 -25.87 -24.00
CA LYS A 99 3.34 -26.06 -24.74
C LYS A 99 3.14 -26.60 -26.14
N LYS A 100 2.21 -27.56 -26.30
CA LYS A 100 1.89 -28.14 -27.61
C LYS A 100 1.30 -27.12 -28.57
N ASN A 101 0.42 -26.24 -28.07
CA ASN A 101 -0.32 -25.31 -28.91
C ASN A 101 0.45 -24.02 -29.20
N TYR A 102 1.29 -23.57 -28.25
CA TYR A 102 1.93 -22.25 -28.30
C TYR A 102 3.46 -22.29 -28.20
N GLY A 103 4.06 -23.48 -28.12
CA GLY A 103 5.49 -23.66 -27.92
C GLY A 103 5.94 -23.48 -26.47
N GLU A 104 7.22 -23.75 -26.22
CA GLU A 104 7.77 -23.83 -24.86
C GLU A 104 7.65 -22.50 -24.10
N SER A 105 8.08 -21.38 -24.69
CA SER A 105 8.14 -20.10 -23.98
C SER A 105 6.75 -19.55 -23.63
N LEU A 106 5.87 -19.46 -24.62
CA LEU A 106 4.51 -18.95 -24.42
C LEU A 106 3.66 -19.94 -23.61
N GLY A 107 3.90 -21.25 -23.77
CA GLY A 107 3.22 -22.28 -23.01
C GLY A 107 3.44 -22.15 -21.50
N TRP A 108 4.65 -21.79 -21.07
CA TRP A 108 4.93 -21.47 -19.66
C TRP A 108 4.16 -20.24 -19.19
N LYS A 109 4.25 -19.11 -19.91
CA LYS A 109 3.53 -17.86 -19.54
C LYS A 109 2.04 -18.12 -19.34
N LEU A 110 1.40 -18.83 -20.27
CA LEU A 110 -0.02 -19.21 -20.20
C LEU A 110 -0.30 -20.15 -19.03
N PHE A 111 0.56 -21.14 -18.78
CA PHE A 111 0.40 -22.05 -17.65
C PHE A 111 0.40 -21.33 -16.30
N PHE A 112 1.32 -20.39 -16.09
CA PHE A 112 1.39 -19.67 -14.81
C PHE A 112 0.16 -18.82 -14.56
N TYR A 113 -0.23 -17.95 -15.50
CA TYR A 113 -1.42 -17.12 -15.30
C TYR A 113 -2.71 -17.93 -15.26
N SER A 114 -2.85 -18.98 -16.07
CA SER A 114 -4.01 -19.86 -15.96
C SER A 114 -4.09 -20.55 -14.59
N THR A 115 -2.94 -20.89 -13.99
CA THR A 115 -2.88 -21.47 -12.64
C THR A 115 -3.22 -20.44 -11.56
N TYR A 116 -2.67 -19.22 -11.62
CA TYR A 116 -3.00 -18.15 -10.69
C TYR A 116 -4.48 -17.75 -10.74
N LEU A 117 -5.05 -17.64 -11.95
CA LEU A 117 -6.47 -17.34 -12.15
C LEU A 117 -7.37 -18.42 -11.55
N LEU A 118 -7.10 -19.70 -11.85
CA LEU A 118 -7.87 -20.82 -11.29
C LEU A 118 -7.82 -20.85 -9.77
N GLU A 119 -6.62 -20.73 -9.19
CA GLU A 119 -6.47 -20.81 -7.74
C GLU A 119 -7.18 -19.65 -7.04
N ALA A 120 -7.07 -18.42 -7.55
CA ALA A 120 -7.78 -17.28 -7.00
C ALA A 120 -9.29 -17.42 -7.13
N TYR A 121 -9.78 -17.85 -8.29
CA TYR A 121 -11.20 -18.09 -8.52
C TYR A 121 -11.75 -19.15 -7.56
N GLN A 122 -11.06 -20.28 -7.41
CA GLN A 122 -11.47 -21.38 -6.54
C GLN A 122 -11.45 -21.01 -5.05
N LYS A 123 -10.39 -20.33 -4.58
CA LYS A 123 -10.24 -19.96 -3.17
C LYS A 123 -11.17 -18.84 -2.72
N THR A 124 -11.64 -18.00 -3.64
CA THR A 124 -12.39 -16.78 -3.32
C THR A 124 -13.77 -16.73 -3.96
N GLU A 125 -14.19 -17.81 -4.62
CA GLU A 125 -15.45 -17.90 -5.38
C GLU A 125 -15.58 -16.77 -6.42
N GLY A 126 -14.49 -16.46 -7.11
CA GLY A 126 -14.40 -15.36 -8.08
C GLY A 126 -14.37 -13.95 -7.47
N GLY A 127 -14.30 -13.82 -6.14
CA GLY A 127 -14.28 -12.53 -5.45
C GLY A 127 -12.96 -11.76 -5.55
N LEU A 128 -11.87 -12.44 -5.90
CA LEU A 128 -10.54 -11.86 -6.07
C LEU A 128 -10.09 -11.98 -7.52
N LYS A 129 -9.67 -10.85 -8.11
CA LYS A 129 -9.22 -10.78 -9.50
C LYS A 129 -7.71 -10.63 -9.62
N ILE A 130 -7.14 -11.11 -10.71
CA ILE A 130 -5.71 -11.04 -11.01
C ILE A 130 -5.43 -9.93 -12.04
N LEU A 131 -4.43 -9.10 -11.79
CA LEU A 131 -3.80 -8.33 -12.86
C LEU A 131 -2.77 -9.21 -13.56
N VAL A 132 -2.94 -9.39 -14.87
CA VAL A 132 -2.04 -10.23 -15.68
C VAL A 132 -0.86 -9.38 -16.15
N GLY A 133 0.36 -9.73 -15.75
CA GLY A 133 1.57 -8.98 -16.05
C GLY A 133 2.70 -9.21 -15.03
N GLU A 134 3.91 -8.75 -15.27
CA GLU A 134 4.24 -7.56 -16.06
C GLU A 134 4.42 -7.83 -17.57
N ILE A 135 3.56 -7.23 -18.41
CA ILE A 135 3.48 -7.56 -19.86
C ILE A 135 4.74 -7.14 -20.62
N TYR A 136 5.29 -5.96 -20.34
CA TYR A 136 6.48 -5.47 -21.03
C TYR A 136 7.66 -6.43 -20.81
N GLY A 137 7.96 -6.83 -19.58
CA GLY A 137 9.01 -7.81 -19.28
C GLY A 137 8.78 -9.17 -19.92
N MET A 138 7.52 -9.60 -20.09
CA MET A 138 7.21 -10.85 -20.81
C MET A 138 7.38 -10.75 -22.33
N PHE A 139 7.23 -9.58 -22.93
CA PHE A 139 7.26 -9.35 -24.38
C PHE A 139 8.04 -8.06 -24.74
N PRO A 140 9.37 -8.03 -24.43
CA PRO A 140 10.14 -6.79 -24.39
C PRO A 140 10.45 -6.19 -25.76
N SER A 141 10.25 -6.93 -26.85
CA SER A 141 10.63 -6.54 -28.21
C SER A 141 9.50 -6.68 -29.22
N ASP A 142 9.57 -5.97 -30.34
CA ASP A 142 8.56 -6.05 -31.41
C ASP A 142 8.51 -7.42 -32.10
N GLN A 143 9.54 -8.26 -31.92
CA GLN A 143 9.53 -9.64 -32.40
C GLN A 143 8.54 -10.51 -31.62
N ASP A 144 8.16 -10.07 -30.42
CA ASP A 144 7.26 -10.78 -29.52
C ASP A 144 5.77 -10.47 -29.80
N ASP A 145 5.45 -9.64 -30.80
CA ASP A 145 4.08 -9.15 -31.04
C ASP A 145 3.08 -10.26 -31.38
N ALA A 146 3.52 -11.26 -32.14
CA ALA A 146 2.70 -12.43 -32.44
C ALA A 146 2.40 -13.25 -31.17
N ASP A 147 3.40 -13.43 -30.31
CA ASP A 147 3.26 -14.16 -29.04
C ASP A 147 2.42 -13.37 -28.03
N LEU A 148 2.55 -12.04 -27.98
CA LEU A 148 1.71 -11.17 -27.14
C LEU A 148 0.24 -11.28 -27.56
N LYS A 149 -0.06 -11.19 -28.87
CA LYS A 149 -1.43 -11.34 -29.37
C LYS A 149 -2.00 -12.72 -29.05
N ALA A 150 -1.21 -13.77 -29.26
CA ALA A 150 -1.60 -15.14 -28.93
C ALA A 150 -1.82 -15.31 -27.42
N PHE A 151 -0.97 -14.71 -26.58
CA PHE A 151 -1.11 -14.71 -25.12
C PHE A 151 -2.42 -14.07 -24.68
N VAL A 152 -2.69 -12.84 -25.12
CA VAL A 152 -3.91 -12.09 -24.77
C VAL A 152 -5.14 -12.88 -25.18
N THR A 153 -5.15 -13.43 -26.38
CA THR A 153 -6.28 -14.22 -26.90
C THR A 153 -6.51 -15.47 -26.05
N ALA A 154 -5.47 -16.28 -25.88
CA ALA A 154 -5.56 -17.57 -25.20
C ALA A 154 -5.92 -17.43 -23.71
N ILE A 155 -5.40 -16.41 -23.02
CA ILE A 155 -5.68 -16.23 -21.60
C ILE A 155 -7.11 -15.70 -21.35
N LEU A 156 -7.64 -14.87 -22.25
CA LEU A 156 -9.04 -14.41 -22.20
C LEU A 156 -10.03 -15.55 -22.51
N GLU A 157 -9.73 -16.38 -23.50
CA GLU A 157 -10.51 -17.59 -23.78
C GLU A 157 -10.51 -18.56 -22.58
N PHE A 158 -9.34 -18.73 -21.96
CA PHE A 158 -9.19 -19.54 -20.76
C PHE A 158 -10.00 -19.00 -19.58
N GLU A 159 -9.92 -17.68 -19.32
CA GLU A 159 -10.72 -16.99 -18.30
C GLU A 159 -12.21 -17.26 -18.52
N ALA A 160 -12.71 -16.99 -19.73
CA ALA A 160 -14.12 -17.15 -20.07
C ALA A 160 -14.62 -18.60 -19.87
N ALA A 161 -13.80 -19.60 -20.19
CA ALA A 161 -14.17 -21.00 -20.09
C ALA A 161 -14.06 -21.56 -18.66
N SER A 162 -13.05 -21.13 -17.88
CA SER A 162 -12.62 -21.86 -16.68
C SER A 162 -12.77 -21.05 -15.39
N CYS A 163 -12.69 -19.73 -15.45
CA CYS A 163 -12.67 -18.84 -14.30
C CYS A 163 -13.22 -17.45 -14.69
N PRO A 164 -14.50 -17.35 -15.05
CA PRO A 164 -15.07 -16.14 -15.66
C PRO A 164 -14.94 -14.93 -14.73
N ASP A 165 -14.63 -13.77 -15.31
CA ASP A 165 -14.44 -12.48 -14.62
C ASP A 165 -13.28 -12.45 -13.60
N SER A 166 -12.28 -13.32 -13.76
CA SER A 166 -11.10 -13.37 -12.89
C SER A 166 -9.97 -12.41 -13.29
N ILE A 167 -9.94 -11.89 -14.53
CA ILE A 167 -8.95 -10.91 -14.97
C ILE A 167 -9.42 -9.50 -14.60
N GLY A 168 -8.70 -8.87 -13.67
CA GLY A 168 -8.98 -7.51 -13.20
C GLY A 168 -8.43 -6.42 -14.12
N GLY A 169 -7.43 -6.75 -14.94
CA GLY A 169 -6.76 -5.83 -15.85
C GLY A 169 -5.40 -6.35 -16.31
N TRP A 170 -4.72 -5.53 -17.11
CA TRP A 170 -3.37 -5.80 -17.61
C TRP A 170 -2.37 -4.96 -16.82
N TYR A 171 -1.45 -5.62 -16.11
CA TYR A 171 -0.32 -4.93 -15.50
C TYR A 171 0.78 -4.80 -16.54
N VAL A 172 0.80 -3.67 -17.26
CA VAL A 172 1.60 -3.56 -18.49
C VAL A 172 3.07 -3.32 -18.18
N VAL A 173 3.38 -2.42 -17.25
CA VAL A 173 4.77 -2.05 -16.98
C VAL A 173 4.99 -1.63 -15.54
N GLU A 174 6.11 -2.08 -14.98
CA GLU A 174 6.55 -1.76 -13.62
C GLU A 174 7.76 -0.83 -13.65
N GLU A 175 7.67 0.31 -12.97
CA GLU A 175 8.74 1.30 -12.81
C GLU A 175 9.55 1.56 -14.09
N PRO A 176 8.91 1.87 -15.24
CA PRO A 176 9.60 2.03 -16.52
C PRO A 176 10.62 3.17 -16.53
N ASN A 177 10.56 4.04 -15.52
CA ASN A 177 11.44 5.17 -15.32
C ASN A 177 12.53 4.92 -14.26
N SER A 178 12.67 3.69 -13.77
CA SER A 178 13.81 3.26 -12.95
C SER A 178 15.11 3.34 -13.77
N SER A 179 16.22 3.64 -13.11
CA SER A 179 17.55 3.61 -13.76
C SER A 179 18.00 2.20 -14.13
N GLU A 180 17.39 1.17 -13.55
CA GLU A 180 17.70 -0.24 -13.82
C GLU A 180 16.93 -0.74 -15.05
N LYS A 181 15.73 -0.20 -15.28
CA LYS A 181 14.82 -0.61 -16.36
C LYS A 181 15.00 0.31 -17.57
N HIS A 182 15.52 -0.25 -18.66
CA HIS A 182 15.80 0.48 -19.91
C HIS A 182 14.59 0.45 -20.88
N TYR A 183 13.37 0.55 -20.34
CA TYR A 183 12.15 0.46 -21.14
C TYR A 183 11.96 1.66 -22.06
N ARG A 184 11.35 1.41 -23.22
CA ARG A 184 11.15 2.39 -24.28
C ARG A 184 9.68 2.79 -24.34
N PRO A 185 9.33 4.09 -24.27
CA PRO A 185 7.95 4.54 -24.38
C PRO A 185 7.24 4.06 -25.65
N THR A 186 7.97 3.96 -26.77
CA THR A 186 7.41 3.47 -28.04
C THR A 186 6.98 2.01 -27.97
N ARG A 187 7.73 1.16 -27.25
CA ARG A 187 7.38 -0.25 -27.05
C ARG A 187 6.23 -0.40 -26.07
N TYR A 188 6.19 0.42 -25.01
CA TYR A 188 5.03 0.49 -24.13
C TYR A 188 3.74 0.82 -24.91
N ALA A 189 3.79 1.85 -25.77
CA ALA A 189 2.66 2.23 -26.60
C ALA A 189 2.23 1.13 -27.58
N SER A 190 3.17 0.40 -28.19
CA SER A 190 2.84 -0.73 -29.09
C SER A 190 2.19 -1.89 -28.34
N ILE A 191 2.66 -2.23 -27.15
CA ILE A 191 2.04 -3.26 -26.29
C ILE A 191 0.60 -2.89 -25.96
N VAL A 192 0.35 -1.66 -25.49
CA VAL A 192 -1.01 -1.20 -25.18
C VAL A 192 -1.90 -1.28 -26.41
N ALA A 193 -1.42 -0.83 -27.58
CA ALA A 193 -2.18 -0.90 -28.82
C ALA A 193 -2.52 -2.35 -29.24
N LEU A 194 -1.57 -3.28 -29.08
CA LEU A 194 -1.77 -4.70 -29.40
C LEU A 194 -2.77 -5.38 -28.47
N ILE A 195 -2.73 -5.09 -27.17
CA ILE A 195 -3.73 -5.56 -26.21
C ILE A 195 -5.13 -5.10 -26.65
N ARG A 196 -5.29 -3.78 -26.90
CA ARG A 196 -6.57 -3.20 -27.32
C ARG A 196 -7.10 -3.78 -28.64
N ALA A 197 -6.21 -3.95 -29.61
CA ALA A 197 -6.57 -4.57 -30.88
C ALA A 197 -7.04 -6.02 -30.69
N SER A 198 -6.34 -6.80 -29.86
CA SER A 198 -6.70 -8.18 -29.57
C SER A 198 -8.05 -8.28 -28.86
N GLU A 199 -8.29 -7.46 -27.83
CA GLU A 199 -9.59 -7.40 -27.14
C GLU A 199 -10.74 -7.02 -28.09
N THR A 200 -10.48 -6.11 -29.03
CA THR A 200 -11.45 -5.67 -30.04
C THR A 200 -11.76 -6.78 -31.05
N GLU A 201 -10.73 -7.49 -31.55
CA GLU A 201 -10.91 -8.62 -32.45
C GLU A 201 -11.69 -9.78 -31.80
N MET A 202 -11.56 -9.94 -30.48
CA MET A 202 -12.33 -10.91 -29.70
C MET A 202 -13.73 -10.43 -29.31
N GLU A 203 -14.13 -9.21 -29.69
CA GLU A 203 -15.40 -8.59 -29.29
C GLU A 203 -15.59 -8.52 -27.76
N THR A 204 -14.50 -8.42 -27.01
CA THR A 204 -14.51 -8.34 -25.55
C THR A 204 -14.53 -6.88 -25.06
N SER A 205 -15.05 -6.68 -23.84
CA SER A 205 -14.94 -5.37 -23.21
C SER A 205 -13.49 -5.05 -22.85
N PRO A 206 -12.98 -3.84 -23.12
CA PRO A 206 -11.60 -3.48 -22.84
C PRO A 206 -11.31 -3.56 -21.34
N ARG A 207 -10.28 -4.32 -20.94
CA ARG A 207 -9.84 -4.41 -19.55
C ARG A 207 -8.97 -3.20 -19.18
N LEU A 208 -8.86 -2.86 -17.90
CA LEU A 208 -8.06 -1.68 -17.50
C LEU A 208 -6.56 -1.94 -17.71
N ILE A 209 -5.84 -0.92 -18.18
CA ILE A 209 -4.38 -0.88 -18.31
C ILE A 209 -3.80 -0.27 -17.04
N TYR A 210 -3.06 -1.08 -16.28
CA TYR A 210 -2.36 -0.70 -15.07
C TYR A 210 -0.87 -0.49 -15.36
N ILE A 211 -0.31 0.58 -14.83
CA ILE A 211 1.14 0.81 -14.79
C ILE A 211 1.57 1.13 -13.37
N ASP A 212 2.80 0.78 -13.00
CA ASP A 212 3.46 1.27 -11.80
C ASP A 212 4.60 2.23 -12.18
N ILE A 213 4.64 3.44 -11.61
CA ILE A 213 5.61 4.46 -11.98
C ILE A 213 5.90 5.50 -10.87
N SER A 214 7.17 5.89 -10.77
CA SER A 214 7.64 6.92 -9.82
C SER A 214 7.31 8.34 -10.31
N PRO A 215 6.64 9.21 -9.51
CA PRO A 215 6.39 10.60 -9.87
C PRO A 215 7.63 11.50 -9.86
N TYR A 216 8.72 11.11 -9.20
CA TYR A 216 9.86 11.99 -8.92
C TYR A 216 11.01 11.91 -9.92
N ARG A 217 10.91 11.07 -10.96
CA ARG A 217 11.83 11.11 -12.09
C ARG A 217 11.60 12.35 -12.95
N LYS A 218 12.53 12.65 -13.85
CA LYS A 218 12.39 13.83 -14.73
C LYS A 218 11.10 13.70 -15.54
N ARG A 219 10.39 14.81 -15.77
CA ARG A 219 9.08 14.82 -16.46
C ARG A 219 9.12 14.09 -17.82
N ASN A 220 10.22 14.21 -18.57
CA ASN A 220 10.42 13.53 -19.85
C ASN A 220 10.65 12.01 -19.75
N GLN A 221 10.91 11.49 -18.55
CA GLN A 221 10.99 10.05 -18.26
C GLN A 221 9.65 9.49 -17.73
N VAL A 222 8.75 10.35 -17.26
CA VAL A 222 7.46 9.94 -16.67
C VAL A 222 6.33 10.04 -17.71
N VAL A 223 6.11 11.24 -18.24
CA VAL A 223 4.97 11.60 -19.11
C VAL A 223 4.78 10.63 -20.29
N PRO A 224 5.83 10.18 -21.01
CA PRO A 224 5.64 9.28 -22.15
C PRO A 224 5.03 7.91 -21.82
N PHE A 225 5.13 7.44 -20.57
CA PHE A 225 4.55 6.16 -20.14
C PHE A 225 3.12 6.31 -19.60
N LEU A 226 2.61 7.53 -19.47
CA LEU A 226 1.26 7.75 -18.93
C LEU A 226 0.18 7.66 -20.02
N THR A 227 0.54 7.80 -21.30
CA THR A 227 -0.41 7.75 -22.41
C THR A 227 -1.01 6.35 -22.57
N GLY A 228 -2.33 6.21 -22.45
CA GLY A 228 -3.03 4.93 -22.62
C GLY A 228 -3.13 4.07 -21.36
N ALA A 229 -2.61 4.54 -20.23
CA ALA A 229 -2.88 3.94 -18.92
C ALA A 229 -4.27 4.34 -18.41
N ASP A 230 -5.07 3.39 -17.95
CA ASP A 230 -6.34 3.69 -17.26
C ASP A 230 -6.13 3.89 -15.76
N VAL A 231 -5.12 3.19 -15.20
CA VAL A 231 -4.75 3.25 -13.80
C VAL A 231 -3.24 3.44 -13.66
N ILE A 232 -2.85 4.54 -13.02
CA ILE A 232 -1.48 4.88 -12.71
C ILE A 232 -1.26 4.61 -11.23
N MET A 233 -0.52 3.53 -10.94
CA MET A 233 -0.07 3.18 -9.60
C MET A 233 1.23 3.92 -9.29
N ILE A 234 1.28 4.61 -8.16
CA ILE A 234 2.44 5.36 -7.70
C ILE A 234 3.31 4.43 -6.84
N SER A 235 4.49 4.06 -7.33
CA SER A 235 5.57 3.41 -6.56
C SER A 235 6.95 3.87 -7.07
N PRO A 236 8.06 3.84 -6.29
CA PRO A 236 8.24 3.43 -4.90
C PRO A 236 8.19 4.62 -3.91
N ASP A 237 7.69 5.77 -4.34
CA ASP A 237 7.77 7.02 -3.59
C ASP A 237 6.78 7.18 -2.42
N ALA A 238 5.91 6.18 -2.23
CA ALA A 238 4.92 6.07 -1.16
C ALA A 238 5.25 4.91 -0.22
N TYR A 239 6.49 4.86 0.27
CA TYR A 239 6.90 3.87 1.26
C TYR A 239 6.06 3.97 2.54
N ILE A 240 5.48 2.85 2.94
CA ILE A 240 5.00 2.66 4.31
C ILE A 240 6.20 2.71 5.25
N TRP A 241 7.24 1.90 4.96
CA TRP A 241 8.56 1.90 5.61
C TRP A 241 9.64 1.42 4.65
N ALA A 242 10.75 2.14 4.55
CA ALA A 242 11.90 1.73 3.75
C ALA A 242 13.23 2.16 4.36
N ARG A 243 14.08 1.20 4.74
CA ARG A 243 15.45 1.48 5.20
C ARG A 243 16.47 1.04 4.15
N VAL A 244 16.27 1.44 2.89
CA VAL A 244 17.25 1.19 1.83
C VAL A 244 18.30 2.32 1.85
N PRO A 245 19.61 2.00 1.94
CA PRO A 245 20.67 3.00 1.77
C PRO A 245 20.52 3.75 0.43
N PRO A 246 20.74 5.07 0.38
CA PRO A 246 21.25 5.95 1.44
C PRO A 246 20.15 6.59 2.31
N THR A 247 18.87 6.34 2.02
CA THR A 247 17.74 6.98 2.69
C THR A 247 17.27 6.16 3.88
N TYR A 248 17.86 6.43 5.03
CA TYR A 248 17.36 5.91 6.30
C TYR A 248 16.00 6.53 6.62
N VAL A 249 14.95 5.72 6.57
CA VAL A 249 13.61 6.11 7.04
C VAL A 249 13.34 5.33 8.32
N GLU A 250 13.72 5.91 9.46
CA GLU A 250 13.31 5.38 10.78
C GLU A 250 11.85 5.74 11.11
N GLU A 251 11.16 6.49 10.24
CA GLU A 251 9.86 7.13 10.48
C GLU A 251 9.04 7.23 9.18
N ALA A 252 7.80 6.76 9.16
CA ALA A 252 6.94 6.75 7.97
C ALA A 252 6.82 8.12 7.24
N GLN A 253 6.79 8.09 5.90
CA GLN A 253 6.81 9.28 5.02
C GLN A 253 5.42 9.83 4.71
N TYR A 254 4.63 10.14 5.74
CA TYR A 254 3.24 10.55 5.53
C TYR A 254 3.12 11.79 4.63
N GLU A 255 3.96 12.81 4.80
CA GLU A 255 3.85 14.06 4.02
C GLU A 255 4.15 13.94 2.52
N SER A 256 4.89 12.92 2.06
CA SER A 256 5.20 12.76 0.62
C SER A 256 4.04 12.17 -0.17
N ILE A 257 3.09 11.49 0.48
CA ILE A 257 2.02 10.74 -0.19
C ILE A 257 1.15 11.69 -1.02
N HIS A 258 0.62 12.76 -0.41
CA HIS A 258 -0.24 13.72 -1.11
C HIS A 258 0.54 14.55 -2.14
N TYR A 259 1.83 14.80 -1.91
CA TYR A 259 2.68 15.44 -2.92
C TYR A 259 2.92 14.53 -4.13
N ALA A 260 3.13 13.22 -3.92
CA ALA A 260 3.25 12.23 -4.98
C ALA A 260 1.97 12.15 -5.82
N ILE A 261 0.80 12.06 -5.17
CA ILE A 261 -0.52 12.04 -5.84
C ILE A 261 -0.68 13.27 -6.72
N ARG A 262 -0.43 14.46 -6.17
CA ARG A 262 -0.53 15.71 -6.91
C ARG A 262 0.43 15.73 -8.09
N SER A 263 1.70 15.40 -7.86
CA SER A 263 2.72 15.39 -8.90
C SER A 263 2.31 14.45 -10.04
N MET A 264 1.74 13.29 -9.71
CA MET A 264 1.26 12.35 -10.73
C MET A 264 0.05 12.88 -11.48
N ARG A 265 -0.92 13.51 -10.81
CA ARG A 265 -2.05 14.19 -11.48
C ARG A 265 -1.58 15.30 -12.43
N ASP A 266 -0.57 16.08 -12.02
CA ASP A 266 0.04 17.11 -12.87
C ASP A 266 0.76 16.48 -14.08
N HIS A 267 1.43 15.34 -13.92
CA HIS A 267 2.04 14.59 -15.03
C HIS A 267 1.00 13.94 -15.95
N ALA A 268 -0.08 13.37 -15.40
CA ALA A 268 -1.17 12.78 -16.16
C ALA A 268 -1.90 13.84 -17.00
N LYS A 269 -2.09 15.04 -16.43
CA LYS A 269 -2.56 16.20 -17.18
C LYS A 269 -1.58 16.61 -18.29
N ALA A 270 -0.27 16.49 -18.05
CA ALA A 270 0.75 16.79 -19.04
C ALA A 270 0.81 15.80 -20.21
N SER A 271 0.33 14.58 -20.01
CA SER A 271 0.23 13.53 -21.03
C SER A 271 -1.15 13.48 -21.69
N ASP A 272 -2.00 14.49 -21.49
CA ASP A 272 -3.41 14.52 -21.92
C ASP A 272 -4.23 13.31 -21.43
N ASN A 273 -3.85 12.74 -20.26
CA ASN A 273 -4.52 11.59 -19.64
C ASN A 273 -5.07 11.95 -18.25
N SER A 274 -5.86 13.03 -18.18
CA SER A 274 -6.40 13.52 -16.90
C SER A 274 -7.47 12.61 -16.28
N ASP A 275 -8.02 11.67 -17.06
CA ASP A 275 -9.06 10.74 -16.65
C ASP A 275 -8.50 9.46 -16.01
N ALA A 276 -7.18 9.23 -16.10
CA ALA A 276 -6.54 8.09 -15.46
C ALA A 276 -6.71 8.13 -13.94
N LYS A 277 -7.06 6.98 -13.37
CA LYS A 277 -7.13 6.79 -11.92
C LYS A 277 -5.73 6.84 -11.34
N ILE A 278 -5.57 7.54 -10.22
CA ILE A 278 -4.31 7.62 -9.50
C ILE A 278 -4.42 6.76 -8.25
N GLU A 279 -3.73 5.63 -8.25
CA GLU A 279 -3.68 4.70 -7.13
C GLU A 279 -2.28 4.75 -6.49
N VAL A 280 -2.18 4.41 -5.20
CA VAL A 280 -0.89 4.50 -4.49
C VAL A 280 -0.48 3.15 -3.96
N VAL A 281 0.76 2.77 -4.24
CA VAL A 281 1.38 1.54 -3.73
C VAL A 281 2.11 1.85 -2.43
N LEU A 282 1.54 1.34 -1.34
CA LEU A 282 2.06 1.35 0.00
C LEU A 282 3.09 0.22 0.13
N GLN A 283 4.39 0.56 0.13
CA GLN A 283 5.48 -0.43 0.21
C GLN A 283 6.13 -0.57 1.61
N ALA A 284 6.32 -1.80 2.11
CA ALA A 284 6.99 -2.07 3.38
C ALA A 284 8.21 -2.97 3.21
N TYR A 285 9.41 -2.47 3.53
CA TYR A 285 10.70 -3.18 3.43
C TYR A 285 11.26 -3.53 4.80
N ASP A 286 11.89 -4.71 4.87
CA ASP A 286 12.71 -5.10 6.00
C ASP A 286 14.17 -5.31 5.56
N TRP A 287 14.99 -4.27 5.65
CA TRP A 287 16.43 -4.45 5.48
C TRP A 287 17.23 -3.65 6.51
N ASN A 288 17.81 -4.36 7.47
CA ASN A 288 18.89 -3.86 8.30
C ASN A 288 19.73 -5.00 8.92
N PRO A 289 21.07 -4.91 8.93
CA PRO A 289 21.96 -5.85 9.65
C PRO A 289 21.79 -5.91 11.18
N LYS A 290 20.89 -5.14 11.80
CA LYS A 290 20.61 -5.16 13.26
C LYS A 290 19.25 -5.77 13.66
N GLY A 291 18.55 -6.41 12.72
CA GLY A 291 17.25 -7.03 12.96
C GLY A 291 16.07 -6.24 12.40
N PRO A 292 14.86 -6.84 12.40
CA PRO A 292 13.71 -6.37 11.66
C PRO A 292 13.23 -5.00 12.13
N LEU A 293 12.97 -4.07 11.19
CA LEU A 293 12.18 -2.86 11.44
C LEU A 293 10.83 -3.02 10.77
N GLN A 294 10.05 -3.99 11.26
CA GLN A 294 8.66 -4.12 10.89
C GLN A 294 7.86 -2.92 11.44
N PRO A 295 6.85 -2.42 10.71
CA PRO A 295 5.93 -1.45 11.29
C PRO A 295 5.22 -1.97 12.53
N SER A 296 4.97 -1.07 13.48
CA SER A 296 4.04 -1.36 14.58
C SER A 296 2.58 -1.40 14.10
N HIS A 297 1.71 -1.97 14.93
CA HIS A 297 0.28 -2.04 14.64
C HIS A 297 -0.32 -0.64 14.45
N ILE A 298 -0.03 0.29 15.36
CA ILE A 298 -0.43 1.70 15.25
C ILE A 298 0.12 2.40 14.01
N ASN A 299 1.31 2.02 13.54
CA ASN A 299 1.89 2.58 12.33
C ASN A 299 1.08 2.19 11.07
N MET A 300 0.60 0.95 10.97
CA MET A 300 -0.30 0.51 9.89
C MET A 300 -1.61 1.29 9.88
N HIS A 301 -2.30 1.36 11.03
CA HIS A 301 -3.55 2.13 11.12
C HIS A 301 -3.37 3.58 10.70
N GLN A 302 -2.35 4.26 11.23
CA GLN A 302 -2.15 5.68 10.91
C GLN A 302 -1.90 5.91 9.44
N GLN A 303 -1.16 5.02 8.75
CA GLN A 303 -0.86 5.25 7.34
C GLN A 303 -2.04 4.97 6.44
N VAL A 304 -2.73 3.83 6.63
CA VAL A 304 -3.93 3.51 5.86
C VAL A 304 -4.98 4.60 6.09
N ASN A 305 -5.16 5.07 7.32
CA ASN A 305 -6.09 6.16 7.59
C ASN A 305 -5.66 7.47 6.94
N TYR A 306 -4.37 7.84 7.00
CA TYR A 306 -3.86 9.09 6.43
C TYR A 306 -4.03 9.17 4.90
N ILE A 307 -3.75 8.07 4.17
CA ILE A 307 -3.86 8.07 2.71
C ILE A 307 -5.31 8.10 2.23
N LEU A 308 -6.24 7.55 2.99
CA LEU A 308 -7.67 7.54 2.67
C LEU A 308 -8.36 8.90 2.85
N GLN A 309 -7.60 9.93 3.24
CA GLN A 309 -8.10 11.27 3.50
C GLN A 309 -7.47 12.29 2.56
N PRO A 310 -8.13 13.43 2.32
CA PRO A 310 -7.46 14.59 1.77
C PRO A 310 -6.29 14.96 2.67
N GLY A 311 -5.19 15.42 2.08
CA GLY A 311 -4.00 15.75 2.84
C GLY A 311 -3.31 16.99 2.33
N TRP A 312 -2.36 17.43 3.14
CA TRP A 312 -1.60 18.65 2.88
C TRP A 312 -0.53 18.39 1.84
N VAL A 313 -0.43 19.29 0.87
CA VAL A 313 0.74 19.42 0.00
C VAL A 313 1.42 20.74 0.37
N ASP A 314 2.51 20.72 1.15
CA ASP A 314 3.21 21.96 1.52
C ASP A 314 4.58 22.13 0.83
N ARG A 315 4.61 23.20 0.02
CA ARG A 315 5.70 24.17 -0.26
C ARG A 315 7.14 23.67 -0.23
N GLY A 316 7.74 23.61 -1.42
CA GLY A 316 9.07 24.19 -1.58
C GLY A 316 9.09 25.62 -1.01
N VAL A 317 10.20 25.99 -0.36
CA VAL A 317 10.55 27.17 0.48
C VAL A 317 9.81 28.52 0.27
N TYR A 318 9.06 28.72 -0.81
CA TYR A 318 8.46 29.98 -1.25
C TYR A 318 6.94 30.00 -1.53
N GLY A 319 6.18 28.89 -1.48
CA GLY A 319 4.74 28.95 -1.82
C GLY A 319 3.90 29.67 -0.77
N ILE A 320 2.75 30.28 -1.11
CA ILE A 320 1.99 31.19 -0.21
C ILE A 320 0.68 30.60 0.34
N ARG A 321 0.18 29.44 -0.11
CA ARG A 321 -1.04 28.81 0.46
C ARG A 321 -0.98 27.28 0.47
N PRO A 322 -1.50 26.60 1.51
CA PRO A 322 -1.69 25.16 1.47
C PRO A 322 -2.72 24.81 0.41
N GLN A 323 -2.46 23.74 -0.36
CA GLN A 323 -3.45 23.15 -1.24
C GLN A 323 -3.75 21.74 -0.75
N TRP A 324 -5.04 21.44 -0.65
CA TRP A 324 -5.55 20.15 -0.22
C TRP A 324 -5.58 19.23 -1.44
N GLU A 325 -4.85 18.13 -1.37
CA GLU A 325 -4.91 17.08 -2.40
C GLU A 325 -5.99 16.07 -2.03
N PRO A 326 -6.94 15.76 -2.91
CA PRO A 326 -7.88 14.67 -2.72
C PRO A 326 -7.14 13.33 -2.56
N PRO A 327 -7.71 12.35 -1.82
CA PRO A 327 -7.13 11.01 -1.69
C PRO A 327 -6.95 10.33 -3.06
N PRO A 328 -6.15 9.26 -3.14
CA PRO A 328 -6.03 8.46 -4.35
C PRO A 328 -7.33 7.71 -4.64
N ASP A 329 -7.47 7.23 -5.87
CA ASP A 329 -8.61 6.45 -6.35
C ASP A 329 -8.60 5.02 -5.82
N GLY A 330 -7.44 4.54 -5.37
CA GLY A 330 -7.19 3.21 -4.84
C GLY A 330 -5.88 3.13 -4.07
N ILE A 331 -5.73 2.09 -3.25
CA ILE A 331 -4.50 1.79 -2.53
C ILE A 331 -4.07 0.36 -2.81
N TRP A 332 -2.77 0.15 -2.88
CA TRP A 332 -2.14 -1.15 -3.03
C TRP A 332 -1.15 -1.37 -1.90
N PHE A 333 -0.92 -2.62 -1.52
CA PHE A 333 0.12 -2.98 -0.58
C PHE A 333 1.17 -3.84 -1.26
N TRP A 334 2.43 -3.57 -0.94
CA TRP A 334 3.55 -4.39 -1.36
C TRP A 334 4.46 -4.62 -0.17
N TRP A 335 4.44 -5.84 0.36
CA TRP A 335 5.31 -6.25 1.45
C TRP A 335 6.45 -7.10 0.95
N TRP A 336 7.64 -6.83 1.49
CA TRP A 336 8.79 -7.70 1.35
C TRP A 336 8.65 -8.93 2.23
N HIS A 337 9.45 -9.96 1.97
CA HIS A 337 9.31 -11.28 2.59
C HIS A 337 9.15 -11.17 4.11
N ASP A 338 10.02 -10.49 4.84
CA ASP A 338 9.92 -10.42 6.30
C ASP A 338 8.74 -9.61 6.86
N CYS A 339 7.89 -9.05 6.00
CA CYS A 339 6.64 -8.35 6.35
C CYS A 339 5.37 -9.16 5.98
N LYS A 340 5.49 -10.44 5.59
CA LYS A 340 4.35 -11.32 5.24
C LYS A 340 3.79 -12.08 6.44
N SER A 341 2.55 -12.59 6.37
CA SER A 341 1.82 -13.05 7.56
C SER A 341 2.40 -14.28 8.26
N LYS A 342 3.00 -15.20 7.50
CA LYS A 342 3.41 -16.52 8.00
C LYS A 342 4.81 -16.91 7.54
N LYS A 343 5.53 -17.63 8.40
CA LYS A 343 6.82 -18.25 8.11
C LYS A 343 6.77 -19.75 8.33
N ARG A 344 7.37 -20.53 7.43
CA ARG A 344 7.59 -21.96 7.63
C ARG A 344 8.91 -22.19 8.34
N THR A 345 8.92 -22.98 9.42
CA THR A 345 10.15 -23.36 10.12
C THR A 345 10.86 -24.48 9.36
N PRO A 346 12.17 -24.70 9.58
CA PRO A 346 12.88 -25.86 9.04
C PRO A 346 12.26 -27.22 9.43
N GLN A 347 11.50 -27.26 10.52
CA GLN A 347 10.78 -28.44 11.01
C GLN A 347 9.42 -28.64 10.30
N GLY A 348 9.01 -27.70 9.46
CA GLY A 348 7.77 -27.76 8.67
C GLY A 348 6.58 -27.03 9.30
N ASP A 349 6.72 -26.50 10.53
CA ASP A 349 5.66 -25.77 11.23
C ASP A 349 5.40 -24.41 10.59
N ILE A 350 4.16 -23.93 10.66
CA ILE A 350 3.80 -22.58 10.23
C ILE A 350 3.63 -21.71 11.47
N ILE A 351 4.41 -20.63 11.54
CA ILE A 351 4.31 -19.63 12.60
C ILE A 351 3.81 -18.30 12.04
N GLU A 352 3.01 -17.58 12.83
CA GLU A 352 2.62 -16.20 12.52
C GLU A 352 3.79 -15.27 12.79
N ILE A 353 4.17 -14.47 11.78
CA ILE A 353 5.29 -13.52 11.88
C ILE A 353 4.83 -12.06 11.76
N ASN A 354 3.62 -11.79 11.26
CA ASN A 354 3.04 -10.43 11.25
C ASN A 354 2.39 -10.05 12.59
N ARG A 355 3.12 -10.24 13.69
CA ARG A 355 2.82 -9.60 14.97
C ARG A 355 3.72 -8.40 15.12
N TRP A 356 3.21 -7.30 14.55
CA TRP A 356 3.85 -5.99 14.50
C TRP A 356 4.40 -5.51 15.84
N ASP A 357 3.75 -5.89 16.95
CA ASP A 357 4.22 -5.65 18.31
C ASP A 357 4.01 -6.91 19.16
N GLU A 358 4.98 -7.24 20.01
CA GLU A 358 4.89 -8.40 20.90
C GLU A 358 3.68 -8.26 21.84
N GLY A 359 2.80 -9.26 21.82
CA GLY A 359 1.62 -9.29 22.68
C GLY A 359 0.46 -8.38 22.26
N THR A 360 0.57 -7.67 21.12
CA THR A 360 -0.56 -6.95 20.50
C THR A 360 -1.47 -7.93 19.77
N LYS A 361 -2.79 -7.81 20.00
CA LYS A 361 -3.80 -8.61 19.30
C LYS A 361 -4.21 -7.91 18.00
N GLY A 362 -3.82 -8.46 16.86
CA GLY A 362 -4.22 -7.94 15.54
C GLY A 362 -3.07 -8.00 14.54
N GLY A 363 -3.38 -8.37 13.30
CA GLY A 363 -2.45 -8.34 12.17
C GLY A 363 -2.78 -7.17 11.24
N TRP A 364 -2.00 -7.03 10.18
CA TRP A 364 -2.21 -6.02 9.13
C TRP A 364 -3.63 -6.04 8.54
N ALA A 365 -4.24 -7.23 8.45
CA ALA A 365 -5.57 -7.41 7.86
C ALA A 365 -6.63 -6.67 8.66
N GLU A 366 -6.51 -6.69 9.99
CA GLU A 366 -7.40 -5.94 10.88
C GLU A 366 -7.25 -4.43 10.64
N ALA A 367 -6.02 -3.93 10.58
CA ALA A 367 -5.77 -2.50 10.38
C ALA A 367 -6.37 -2.02 9.06
N ILE A 368 -6.15 -2.75 7.97
CA ILE A 368 -6.70 -2.41 6.66
C ILE A 368 -8.24 -2.43 6.67
N GLN A 369 -8.85 -3.51 7.17
CA GLN A 369 -10.32 -3.61 7.27
C GLN A 369 -10.91 -2.47 8.10
N THR A 370 -10.29 -2.17 9.23
CA THR A 370 -10.75 -1.14 10.15
C THR A 370 -10.72 0.23 9.49
N GLU A 371 -9.61 0.61 8.87
CA GLU A 371 -9.48 1.95 8.28
C GLU A 371 -10.29 2.12 6.98
N LEU A 372 -10.39 1.08 6.14
CA LEU A 372 -11.27 1.12 4.97
C LEU A 372 -12.75 1.31 5.33
N SER A 373 -13.17 0.81 6.50
CA SER A 373 -14.55 0.95 6.99
C SER A 373 -14.86 2.34 7.59
N LYS A 374 -13.85 3.16 7.91
CA LYS A 374 -14.00 4.39 8.72
C LYS A 374 -13.08 5.50 8.19
N ARG A 375 -13.61 6.45 7.43
CA ARG A 375 -12.85 7.64 6.98
C ARG A 375 -12.89 8.78 8.00
N GLN A 376 -11.79 9.54 8.11
CA GLN A 376 -11.68 10.77 8.91
C GLN A 376 -12.05 10.60 10.38
N ARG A 377 -11.51 9.54 11.00
CA ARG A 377 -11.71 9.28 12.43
C ARG A 377 -10.36 9.07 13.10
N PRO A 378 -10.28 9.31 14.43
CA PRO A 378 -9.14 8.89 15.22
C PRO A 378 -8.85 7.40 14.99
N VAL A 379 -7.57 7.04 14.98
CA VAL A 379 -7.18 5.63 15.01
C VAL A 379 -7.71 4.99 16.29
N GLN A 380 -8.19 3.76 16.20
CA GLN A 380 -8.84 3.08 17.32
C GLN A 380 -8.04 1.86 17.78
N ILE A 381 -7.49 1.92 18.98
CA ILE A 381 -6.93 0.76 19.66
C ILE A 381 -8.08 -0.16 20.09
N ARG A 382 -7.97 -1.43 19.70
CA ARG A 382 -8.92 -2.50 20.03
C ARG A 382 -8.19 -3.62 20.75
N GLY A 383 -8.84 -4.19 21.77
CA GLY A 383 -8.20 -5.24 22.57
C GLY A 383 -6.96 -4.72 23.30
N THR A 384 -5.94 -5.56 23.44
CA THR A 384 -4.69 -5.20 24.11
C THR A 384 -3.62 -4.91 23.06
N GLU A 385 -3.02 -3.72 23.17
CA GLU A 385 -1.89 -3.28 22.35
C GLU A 385 -0.74 -2.86 23.28
N ARG A 386 0.49 -3.24 22.91
CA ARG A 386 1.72 -2.91 23.63
C ARG A 386 2.61 -2.05 22.75
N TRP A 387 3.06 -0.91 23.28
CA TRP A 387 3.96 0.01 22.59
C TRP A 387 5.33 0.01 23.25
N GLN A 388 6.36 -0.17 22.43
CA GLN A 388 7.77 -0.17 22.82
C GLN A 388 8.62 0.71 21.89
N GLY A 389 9.75 1.19 22.40
CA GLY A 389 10.66 2.03 21.63
C GLY A 389 10.11 3.44 21.38
N ILE A 390 10.25 3.94 20.15
CA ILE A 390 9.77 5.28 19.76
C ILE A 390 8.51 5.14 18.94
N ILE A 391 7.40 5.69 19.42
CA ILE A 391 6.11 5.72 18.73
C ILE A 391 5.80 7.13 18.27
N HIS A 392 5.46 7.29 17.00
CA HIS A 392 5.07 8.56 16.41
C HIS A 392 3.55 8.60 16.19
N ILE A 393 2.89 9.62 16.73
CA ILE A 393 1.45 9.82 16.68
C ILE A 393 1.13 11.04 15.82
N ILE A 394 0.52 10.81 14.65
CA ILE A 394 0.27 11.85 13.63
C ILE A 394 -1.12 12.47 13.73
N GLY A 395 -2.00 11.89 14.53
CA GLY A 395 -3.33 12.39 14.78
C GLY A 395 -3.93 11.75 16.01
N ASP A 396 -5.23 11.94 16.23
CA ASP A 396 -5.87 11.38 17.41
C ASP A 396 -5.85 9.84 17.44
N VAL A 397 -5.65 9.32 18.65
CA VAL A 397 -5.76 7.88 18.96
C VAL A 397 -6.76 7.69 20.08
N ILE A 398 -7.75 6.81 19.86
CA ILE A 398 -8.73 6.40 20.86
C ILE A 398 -8.41 4.99 21.36
N ILE A 399 -8.25 4.85 22.66
CA ILE A 399 -8.32 3.55 23.35
C ILE A 399 -9.79 3.25 23.63
N ASN A 400 -10.37 2.29 22.91
CA ASN A 400 -11.79 1.93 23.06
C ASN A 400 -12.12 1.40 24.47
N ARG A 401 -13.43 1.39 24.83
CA ARG A 401 -13.91 1.06 26.18
C ARG A 401 -13.40 -0.28 26.71
N ASP A 402 -13.33 -1.29 25.86
CA ASP A 402 -12.88 -2.64 26.22
C ASP A 402 -11.43 -2.91 25.83
N ALA A 403 -10.67 -1.85 25.50
CA ALA A 403 -9.29 -1.93 25.07
C ALA A 403 -8.31 -1.50 26.17
N THR A 404 -7.09 -2.02 26.10
CA THR A 404 -5.96 -1.63 26.95
C THR A 404 -4.76 -1.28 26.08
N LEU A 405 -4.26 -0.05 26.22
CA LEU A 405 -2.95 0.32 25.70
C LEU A 405 -1.93 0.23 26.83
N ILE A 406 -0.85 -0.52 26.61
CA ILE A 406 0.27 -0.64 27.53
C ILE A 406 1.50 0.02 26.91
N LEU A 407 2.07 1.00 27.60
CA LEU A 407 3.35 1.59 27.24
C LEU A 407 4.44 0.89 28.06
N GLU A 408 5.32 0.15 27.39
CA GLU A 408 6.44 -0.54 28.04
C GLU A 408 7.43 0.45 28.65
N ALA A 409 8.19 0.01 29.67
CA ALA A 409 9.19 0.84 30.31
C ALA A 409 10.25 1.35 29.29
N GLY A 410 10.51 2.65 29.29
CA GLY A 410 11.42 3.32 28.35
C GLY A 410 10.78 3.74 27.02
N THR A 411 9.48 3.48 26.81
CA THR A 411 8.77 3.93 25.60
C THR A 411 8.74 5.46 25.51
N THR A 412 9.02 5.98 24.31
CA THR A 412 8.89 7.40 23.98
C THR A 412 7.78 7.59 22.94
N VAL A 413 6.67 8.22 23.33
CA VAL A 413 5.57 8.57 22.43
C VAL A 413 5.71 10.04 22.03
N LYS A 414 5.82 10.32 20.73
CA LYS A 414 5.96 11.66 20.17
C LYS A 414 4.73 12.03 19.36
N PHE A 415 4.09 13.14 19.72
CA PHE A 415 2.89 13.64 19.06
C PHE A 415 3.24 14.72 18.04
N ALA A 416 2.73 14.60 16.81
CA ALA A 416 2.84 15.61 15.77
C ALA A 416 2.26 16.96 16.25
N THR A 417 2.77 18.04 15.67
CA THR A 417 2.34 19.40 16.07
C THR A 417 1.02 19.85 15.43
N TRP A 418 0.43 18.96 14.65
CA TRP A 418 -0.81 19.11 13.92
C TRP A 418 -1.54 17.77 13.93
N ASP A 419 -2.86 17.77 14.11
CA ASP A 419 -3.67 16.56 13.96
C ASP A 419 -4.00 16.32 12.48
N HIS A 420 -3.32 15.35 11.87
CA HIS A 420 -3.51 14.99 10.48
C HIS A 420 -4.88 14.34 10.21
N PHE A 421 -5.61 13.87 11.23
CA PHE A 421 -6.97 13.33 11.11
C PHE A 421 -8.06 14.38 11.38
N GLN A 422 -7.68 15.58 11.84
CA GLN A 422 -8.55 16.72 12.11
C GLN A 422 -9.78 16.39 12.95
N SER A 423 -9.59 15.57 13.97
CA SER A 423 -10.66 14.94 14.74
C SER A 423 -10.66 15.39 16.20
N GLY A 424 -11.31 14.61 17.06
CA GLY A 424 -11.28 14.83 18.50
C GLY A 424 -11.92 16.13 18.97
N LYS A 425 -11.40 16.63 20.09
CA LYS A 425 -11.80 17.87 20.75
C LYS A 425 -11.08 19.07 20.15
N ASP A 426 -9.81 18.92 19.77
CA ASP A 426 -9.00 19.95 19.11
C ASP A 426 -8.48 19.43 17.77
N SER A 427 -9.20 19.76 16.69
CA SER A 427 -8.87 19.31 15.32
C SER A 427 -7.55 19.83 14.76
N LYS A 428 -6.75 20.53 15.57
CA LYS A 428 -5.41 21.02 15.22
C LYS A 428 -4.30 20.34 16.00
N ARG A 429 -4.61 19.49 16.98
CA ARG A 429 -3.60 18.93 17.90
C ARG A 429 -3.96 17.51 18.30
N CYS A 430 -2.99 16.61 18.17
CA CYS A 430 -3.21 15.21 18.51
C CYS A 430 -3.60 15.03 19.98
N GLU A 431 -4.53 14.11 20.19
CA GLU A 431 -5.04 13.64 21.47
C GLU A 431 -4.79 12.14 21.64
N LEU A 432 -4.38 11.73 22.84
CA LEU A 432 -4.54 10.35 23.29
C LEU A 432 -5.81 10.25 24.12
N ILE A 433 -6.87 9.72 23.52
CA ILE A 433 -8.23 9.68 24.08
C ILE A 433 -8.46 8.30 24.71
N VAL A 434 -8.65 8.27 26.03
CA VAL A 434 -8.81 7.05 26.82
C VAL A 434 -10.29 6.84 27.15
N ARG A 435 -10.89 5.80 26.57
CA ARG A 435 -12.23 5.29 26.96
C ARG A 435 -12.16 3.98 27.74
N GLY A 436 -11.13 3.18 27.47
CA GLY A 436 -10.77 1.96 28.20
C GLY A 436 -9.63 2.20 29.17
N LYS A 437 -8.53 1.42 29.04
CA LYS A 437 -7.40 1.46 29.96
C LYS A 437 -6.11 1.93 29.29
N LEU A 438 -5.44 2.91 29.87
CA LEU A 438 -4.05 3.25 29.58
C LEU A 438 -3.17 2.82 30.76
N VAL A 439 -2.17 1.99 30.50
CA VAL A 439 -1.15 1.56 31.47
C VAL A 439 0.20 2.08 31.01
N ALA A 440 0.73 3.08 31.69
CA ALA A 440 2.05 3.63 31.45
C ALA A 440 2.89 3.52 32.72
N GLU A 441 3.55 2.38 32.88
CA GLU A 441 4.31 2.03 34.09
C GLU A 441 5.79 1.90 33.74
N GLY A 442 6.50 3.04 33.77
CA GLY A 442 7.94 3.05 33.59
C GLY A 442 8.67 2.58 34.85
N THR A 443 9.99 2.47 34.76
CA THR A 443 10.86 2.30 35.94
C THR A 443 11.69 3.56 36.18
N PRO A 444 12.31 3.74 37.37
CA PRO A 444 13.17 4.89 37.64
C PRO A 444 14.30 5.07 36.62
N ASP A 445 14.86 3.96 36.12
CA ASP A 445 15.93 3.87 35.12
C ASP A 445 15.41 3.87 33.67
N ARG A 446 14.17 3.44 33.43
CA ARG A 446 13.51 3.43 32.11
C ARG A 446 12.17 4.14 32.15
N LYS A 447 12.22 5.46 32.33
CA LYS A 447 11.03 6.31 32.34
C LYS A 447 10.35 6.33 30.97
N ILE A 448 9.03 6.36 30.97
CA ILE A 448 8.23 6.58 29.75
C ILE A 448 8.19 8.09 29.47
N LEU A 449 8.30 8.49 28.21
CA LEU A 449 8.24 9.89 27.79
C LEU A 449 7.12 10.12 26.78
N LEU A 450 6.13 10.95 27.11
CA LEU A 450 5.13 11.45 26.18
C LEU A 450 5.44 12.91 25.85
N THR A 451 5.73 13.21 24.59
CA THR A 451 6.34 14.49 24.20
C THR A 451 5.95 14.93 22.78
N SER A 452 6.44 16.08 22.34
CA SER A 452 6.18 16.60 21.00
C SER A 452 7.19 16.08 19.98
N ASP A 453 6.70 15.86 18.76
CA ASP A 453 7.49 15.52 17.57
C ASP A 453 7.92 16.74 16.75
N ALA A 454 7.93 17.95 17.32
CA ALA A 454 8.17 19.21 16.59
C ALA A 454 9.51 19.28 15.85
N LYS A 455 10.49 18.43 16.17
CA LYS A 455 11.79 18.36 15.49
C LYS A 455 11.78 17.47 14.25
N ASN A 456 10.75 16.64 14.08
CA ASN A 456 10.63 15.73 12.96
C ASN A 456 10.38 16.50 11.67
N ARG A 457 11.24 16.31 10.68
CA ARG A 457 11.14 16.99 9.38
C ARG A 457 10.11 16.37 8.43
N ARG A 458 9.62 15.17 8.74
CA ARG A 458 8.67 14.40 7.93
C ARG A 458 7.22 14.55 8.38
N LEU A 459 6.99 15.18 9.54
CA LEU A 459 5.69 15.38 10.19
C LEU A 459 5.47 16.84 10.64
N SER A 460 6.39 17.74 10.29
CA SER A 460 6.32 19.15 10.64
C SER A 460 6.89 19.97 9.51
N ALA A 461 6.02 20.79 8.89
CA ALA A 461 6.39 21.74 7.83
C ALA A 461 7.56 22.66 8.22
N LYS A 462 7.75 22.93 9.52
CA LYS A 462 8.86 23.75 10.04
C LYS A 462 9.45 23.13 11.31
N PRO A 463 10.43 22.23 11.16
CA PRO A 463 11.10 21.57 12.28
C PRO A 463 11.66 22.60 13.26
N ARG A 464 11.35 22.43 14.54
CA ARG A 464 11.70 23.38 15.60
C ARG A 464 11.87 22.71 16.94
N LYS A 465 12.36 23.47 17.93
CA LYS A 465 12.36 23.03 19.32
C LYS A 465 10.90 22.81 19.81
N PRO A 466 10.63 21.74 20.57
CA PRO A 466 9.35 21.54 21.24
C PRO A 466 8.97 22.72 22.14
N ARG A 467 7.68 23.03 22.22
CA ARG A 467 7.12 24.07 23.10
C ARG A 467 5.78 23.62 23.66
N LYS A 468 5.34 24.27 24.74
CA LYS A 468 4.01 24.01 25.32
C LYS A 468 2.91 24.18 24.25
N ALA A 469 1.89 23.32 24.33
CA ALA A 469 0.75 23.28 23.40
C ALA A 469 1.06 22.75 22.00
N ASP A 470 2.12 21.96 21.87
CA ASP A 470 2.44 21.27 20.61
C ASP A 470 1.49 20.10 20.35
N TRP A 471 0.92 19.51 21.39
CA TRP A 471 -0.15 18.51 21.29
C TRP A 471 -1.16 18.76 22.41
N TYR A 472 -2.34 18.17 22.31
CA TYR A 472 -3.43 18.51 23.23
C TYR A 472 -3.19 17.90 24.61
N GLY A 473 -2.96 16.59 24.68
CA GLY A 473 -2.75 15.87 25.94
C GLY A 473 -3.38 14.48 25.95
N ILE A 474 -3.34 13.85 27.13
CA ILE A 474 -4.12 12.65 27.44
C ILE A 474 -5.49 13.10 27.91
N ARG A 475 -6.56 12.54 27.34
CA ARG A 475 -7.94 12.87 27.71
C ARG A 475 -8.70 11.61 28.04
N THR A 476 -9.36 11.58 29.19
CA THR A 476 -10.37 10.56 29.48
C THR A 476 -11.72 10.97 28.86
N ASP A 477 -12.42 9.99 28.28
CA ASP A 477 -13.74 10.17 27.67
C ASP A 477 -14.66 9.02 28.08
N GLY A 478 -15.54 9.28 29.07
CA GLY A 478 -16.46 8.30 29.64
C GLY A 478 -16.10 7.86 31.06
N SER A 479 -17.06 7.25 31.74
CA SER A 479 -16.97 6.88 33.16
C SER A 479 -16.15 5.62 33.45
N SER A 480 -15.83 4.81 32.44
CA SER A 480 -15.03 3.58 32.55
C SER A 480 -13.54 3.78 32.31
N ALA A 481 -13.13 4.98 31.89
CA ALA A 481 -11.75 5.26 31.50
C ALA A 481 -10.81 5.17 32.71
N THR A 482 -9.75 4.38 32.60
CA THR A 482 -8.74 4.21 33.65
C THR A 482 -7.35 4.55 33.08
N VAL A 483 -6.60 5.37 33.81
CA VAL A 483 -5.26 5.83 33.40
C VAL A 483 -4.30 5.59 34.56
N THR A 484 -3.35 4.69 34.38
CA THR A 484 -2.23 4.47 35.31
C THR A 484 -0.96 5.08 34.72
N ILE A 485 -0.32 5.98 35.47
CA ILE A 485 0.88 6.71 35.06
C ILE A 485 1.89 6.65 36.20
N GLU A 486 2.93 5.84 36.03
CA GLU A 486 4.04 5.69 36.97
C GLU A 486 5.37 5.88 36.25
N ASN A 487 6.32 6.57 36.89
CA ASN A 487 7.65 6.89 36.31
C ASN A 487 7.59 7.46 34.87
N CYS A 488 6.55 8.24 34.57
CA CYS A 488 6.35 8.88 33.27
C CYS A 488 6.74 10.36 33.29
N GLN A 489 7.14 10.87 32.13
CA GLN A 489 7.29 12.30 31.86
C GLN A 489 6.33 12.72 30.75
N ILE A 490 5.46 13.68 31.04
CA ILE A 490 4.56 14.30 30.05
C ILE A 490 5.03 15.73 29.80
N GLN A 491 5.45 15.99 28.58
CA GLN A 491 6.04 17.27 28.16
C GLN A 491 5.25 17.88 27.00
N TYR A 492 5.23 19.22 26.95
CA TYR A 492 4.73 20.01 25.82
C TYR A 492 3.23 19.89 25.47
N ALA A 493 2.45 19.14 26.23
CA ALA A 493 0.99 19.09 26.12
C ALA A 493 0.32 20.40 26.58
N ILE A 494 -0.92 20.65 26.13
CA ILE A 494 -1.79 21.67 26.75
C ILE A 494 -2.28 21.17 28.11
N ARG A 495 -2.87 19.98 28.09
CA ARG A 495 -3.41 19.28 29.25
C ARG A 495 -2.48 18.11 29.58
N LYS A 496 -2.11 18.02 30.84
CA LYS A 496 -1.32 16.90 31.35
C LYS A 496 -2.24 15.86 31.93
#